data_AF-A0A367YA39-F1
#
_entry.id   AF-A0A367YA39-F1
#
_cell.length_a   1.000
_cell.length_b   1.000
_cell.length_c   1.000
_cell.angle_alpha   90.00
_cell.angle_beta   90.00
_cell.angle_gamma   90.00
#
_symmetry.space_group_name_H-M   'P 1'
#
loop_
_entity.id
_entity.type
_entity.pdbx_description
1 polymer ?
#
loop_
_entity_poly.entity_id
_entity_poly.type
_entity_poly.pdbx_seq_one_letter_code
_entity_poly.pdbx_strand_id
1 'polypeptide(L)'
;MTLSPDVVQRIAALGGSGTTLEELQFPKPLLFADWADYAEEDVFTALAADPSKASTLVTYPDLAWNVTRFTPFTPGTPDHEEWDGTIDAEPLTELCGVEAPTVVLLGYSDGFPNYYFTIAEDPNPENPAIYTTDHEDYFGEVEEFGTLSELLEGFLTPEEFEESVREALA
;
A
#
# COMPACT_ATOMS: atom_id res chain seq x y z
N MET A 1 -7.41 12.72 -7.31
CA MET A 1 -8.70 11.99 -7.21
C MET A 1 -9.35 12.30 -5.86
N THR A 2 -10.64 12.65 -5.78
CA THR A 2 -11.32 12.97 -4.49
C THR A 2 -11.92 11.70 -3.90
N LEU A 3 -11.60 11.41 -2.63
CA LEU A 3 -11.96 10.16 -1.95
C LEU A 3 -13.37 10.21 -1.33
N SER A 4 -14.00 9.03 -1.20
CA SER A 4 -15.30 8.90 -0.54
C SER A 4 -15.21 9.23 0.96
N PRO A 5 -16.32 9.65 1.61
CA PRO A 5 -16.33 9.91 3.05
C PRO A 5 -15.89 8.71 3.90
N ASP A 6 -16.26 7.49 3.50
CA ASP A 6 -15.92 6.27 4.24
C ASP A 6 -14.42 5.98 4.17
N VAL A 7 -13.81 6.15 3.00
CA VAL A 7 -12.35 6.05 2.80
C VAL A 7 -11.63 7.11 3.65
N VAL A 8 -12.09 8.36 3.63
CA VAL A 8 -11.52 9.44 4.46
C VAL A 8 -11.65 9.14 5.95
N GLN A 9 -12.76 8.54 6.37
CA GLN A 9 -12.95 8.11 7.76
C GLN A 9 -11.94 7.01 8.16
N ARG A 10 -11.73 6.00 7.30
CA ARG A 10 -10.73 4.94 7.57
C ARG A 10 -9.32 5.51 7.63
N ILE A 11 -8.96 6.42 6.73
CA ILE A 11 -7.68 7.14 6.75
C ILE A 11 -7.46 7.83 8.09
N ALA A 12 -8.47 8.55 8.59
CA ALA A 12 -8.38 9.24 9.87
C ALA A 12 -8.23 8.26 11.04
N ALA A 13 -8.91 7.10 11.00
CA ALA A 13 -8.79 6.05 12.02
C ALA A 13 -7.37 5.45 12.07
N LEU A 14 -6.71 5.34 10.91
CA LEU A 14 -5.31 4.94 10.78
C LEU A 14 -4.31 6.05 11.17
N GLY A 15 -4.81 7.21 11.62
CA GLY A 15 -3.99 8.37 12.00
C GLY A 15 -3.46 9.18 10.82
N GLY A 16 -3.97 8.93 9.61
CA GLY A 16 -3.65 9.69 8.39
C GLY A 16 -4.49 10.94 8.22
N SER A 17 -4.22 11.66 7.13
CA SER A 17 -4.99 12.85 6.73
C SER A 17 -4.99 13.03 5.22
N GLY A 18 -5.95 13.79 4.71
CA GLY A 18 -6.13 14.05 3.28
C GLY A 18 -7.53 13.66 2.82
N THR A 19 -8.03 14.35 1.78
CA THR A 19 -9.32 14.04 1.14
C THR A 19 -9.17 13.71 -0.33
N THR A 20 -7.95 13.84 -0.85
CA THR A 20 -7.57 13.41 -2.19
C THR A 20 -6.41 12.44 -2.06
N LEU A 21 -6.25 11.57 -3.06
CA LEU A 21 -5.17 10.59 -3.07
C LEU A 21 -3.79 11.27 -2.99
N GLU A 22 -3.61 12.38 -3.70
CA GLU A 22 -2.35 13.13 -3.79
C GLU A 22 -2.01 13.89 -2.49
N GLU A 23 -3.00 14.19 -1.66
CA GLU A 23 -2.82 14.82 -0.34
C GLU A 23 -2.73 13.81 0.80
N LEU A 24 -2.97 12.52 0.51
CA LEU A 24 -3.03 11.47 1.52
C LEU A 24 -1.65 11.24 2.16
N GLN A 25 -1.59 11.38 3.47
CA GLN A 25 -0.37 11.23 4.26
C GLN A 25 -0.63 10.46 5.53
N PHE A 26 0.34 9.62 5.91
CA PHE A 26 0.38 8.93 7.19
C PHE A 26 1.67 9.29 7.93
N PRO A 27 1.61 9.52 9.26
CA PRO A 27 2.78 9.94 10.03
C PRO A 27 3.79 8.81 10.27
N LYS A 28 3.38 7.55 10.05
CA LYS A 28 4.16 6.34 10.21
C LYS A 28 3.75 5.34 9.11
N PRO A 29 4.60 4.35 8.79
CA PRO A 29 4.17 3.20 8.00
C PRO A 29 2.93 2.53 8.60
N LEU A 30 2.11 1.95 7.73
CA LEU A 30 0.87 1.28 8.08
C LEU A 30 1.13 -0.21 8.27
N LEU A 31 0.88 -0.73 9.46
CA LEU A 31 1.11 -2.14 9.78
C LEU A 31 -0.08 -2.99 9.28
N PHE A 32 0.20 -4.09 8.57
CA PHE A 32 -0.85 -5.01 8.14
C PHE A 32 -1.41 -5.86 9.30
N ALA A 33 -2.67 -6.24 9.20
CA ALA A 33 -3.39 -6.98 10.23
C ALA A 33 -2.89 -8.40 10.46
N ASP A 34 -2.24 -8.99 9.46
CA ASP A 34 -1.67 -10.34 9.48
C ASP A 34 -0.22 -10.37 10.03
N TRP A 35 0.22 -9.32 10.72
CA TRP A 35 1.62 -9.20 11.16
C TRP A 35 2.16 -10.40 11.94
N ALA A 36 1.29 -11.06 12.71
CA ALA A 36 1.65 -12.20 13.53
C ALA A 36 2.09 -13.41 12.70
N ASP A 37 1.61 -13.54 11.46
CA ASP A 37 2.00 -14.63 10.56
C ASP A 37 3.46 -14.51 10.08
N TYR A 38 4.04 -13.32 10.20
CA TYR A 38 5.40 -13.00 9.79
C TYR A 38 6.36 -12.75 10.96
N ALA A 39 5.83 -12.63 12.18
CA ALA A 39 6.65 -12.39 13.35
C ALA A 39 7.48 -13.63 13.73
N GLU A 40 8.77 -13.42 14.03
CA GLU A 40 9.65 -14.48 14.51
C GLU A 40 9.39 -14.83 15.99
N GLU A 41 9.84 -16.02 16.42
CA GLU A 41 9.64 -16.51 17.81
C GLU A 41 10.25 -15.55 18.86
N ASP A 42 11.32 -14.84 18.51
CA ASP A 42 11.97 -13.88 19.40
C ASP A 42 11.12 -12.62 19.61
N VAL A 43 10.36 -12.18 18.61
CA VAL A 43 9.35 -11.11 18.72
C VAL A 43 8.30 -11.53 19.73
N PHE A 44 7.73 -12.72 19.61
CA PHE A 44 6.75 -13.24 20.56
C PHE A 44 7.33 -13.36 21.98
N THR A 45 8.57 -13.85 22.09
CA THR A 45 9.26 -13.96 23.39
C THR A 45 9.46 -12.58 24.03
N ALA A 46 9.85 -11.58 23.25
CA ALA A 46 10.05 -10.21 23.71
C ALA A 46 8.73 -9.54 24.09
N LEU A 47 7.67 -9.76 23.30
CA LEU A 47 6.32 -9.29 23.57
C LEU A 47 5.76 -9.90 24.86
N ALA A 48 5.91 -11.20 25.07
CA ALA A 48 5.48 -11.88 26.30
C ALA A 48 6.22 -11.36 27.54
N ALA A 49 7.49 -10.96 27.39
CA ALA A 49 8.28 -10.38 28.47
C ALA A 49 7.87 -8.93 28.79
N ASP A 50 7.54 -8.13 27.78
CA ASP A 50 7.15 -6.72 27.93
C ASP A 50 6.25 -6.25 26.76
N PRO A 51 4.92 -6.42 26.85
CA PRO A 51 3.99 -6.03 25.79
C PRO A 51 4.00 -4.52 25.51
N SER A 52 4.47 -3.69 26.44
CA SER A 52 4.54 -2.23 26.25
C SER A 52 5.53 -1.81 25.14
N LYS A 53 6.40 -2.72 24.71
CA LYS A 53 7.35 -2.52 23.61
C LYS A 53 6.80 -2.89 22.24
N ALA A 54 5.53 -3.32 22.12
CA ALA A 54 4.99 -3.86 20.89
C ALA A 54 5.22 -2.96 19.66
N SER A 55 4.97 -1.65 19.78
CA SER A 55 5.17 -0.68 18.69
C SER A 55 6.62 -0.53 18.20
N THR A 56 7.60 -1.10 18.91
CA THR A 56 9.02 -1.12 18.51
C THR A 56 9.51 -2.51 18.11
N LEU A 57 8.75 -3.55 18.43
CA LEU A 57 9.07 -4.95 18.14
C LEU A 57 8.35 -5.43 16.88
N VAL A 58 7.12 -4.97 16.68
CA VAL A 58 6.30 -5.30 15.51
C VAL A 58 6.41 -4.16 14.51
N THR A 59 7.22 -4.36 13.49
CA THR A 59 7.48 -3.38 12.43
C THR A 59 7.28 -3.97 11.04
N TYR A 60 6.77 -5.19 10.92
CA TYR A 60 6.63 -5.90 9.65
C TYR A 60 5.46 -6.90 9.71
N PRO A 61 4.78 -7.14 8.57
CA PRO A 61 4.75 -6.34 7.35
C PRO A 61 4.10 -4.97 7.57
N ASP A 62 4.72 -3.94 6.98
CA ASP A 62 4.18 -2.59 6.91
C ASP A 62 4.20 -2.04 5.48
N LEU A 63 3.44 -0.96 5.25
CA LEU A 63 3.46 -0.18 4.02
C LEU A 63 3.95 1.23 4.32
N ALA A 64 5.11 1.58 3.78
CA ALA A 64 5.61 2.94 3.78
C ALA A 64 4.85 3.77 2.73
N TRP A 65 3.91 4.59 3.21
CA TRP A 65 3.07 5.41 2.34
C TRP A 65 3.84 6.59 1.74
N ASN A 66 3.87 6.68 0.42
CA ASN A 66 4.48 7.78 -0.32
C ASN A 66 3.84 7.89 -1.72
N VAL A 67 2.92 8.84 -1.88
CA VAL A 67 2.21 9.01 -3.14
C VAL A 67 3.09 9.69 -4.16
N THR A 68 3.39 9.01 -5.26
CA THR A 68 4.21 9.54 -6.35
C THR A 68 3.58 9.20 -7.69
N ARG A 69 3.48 10.20 -8.58
CA ARG A 69 3.06 9.97 -9.97
C ARG A 69 4.24 9.39 -10.74
N PHE A 70 4.02 8.25 -11.38
CA PHE A 70 5.01 7.54 -12.18
C PHE A 70 4.50 7.41 -13.61
N THR A 71 5.28 7.89 -14.57
CA THR A 71 4.83 8.10 -15.96
C THR A 71 5.69 7.37 -17.00
N PRO A 72 6.00 6.08 -16.81
CA PRO A 72 6.93 5.35 -17.67
C PRO A 72 6.40 5.15 -19.10
N PHE A 73 5.08 5.20 -19.27
CA PHE A 73 4.42 4.97 -20.56
C PHE A 73 4.06 6.28 -21.29
N THR A 74 4.47 7.44 -20.76
CA THR A 74 4.17 8.75 -21.36
C THR A 74 5.40 9.35 -22.06
N PRO A 75 5.45 9.40 -23.40
CA PRO A 75 6.59 9.95 -24.11
C PRO A 75 6.95 11.39 -23.70
N GLY A 76 8.24 11.63 -23.44
CA GLY A 76 8.79 12.93 -23.07
C GLY A 76 8.73 13.27 -21.57
N THR A 77 8.41 12.30 -20.70
CA THR A 77 8.61 12.42 -19.25
C THR A 77 9.96 11.84 -18.84
N PRO A 78 10.56 12.29 -17.71
CA PRO A 78 11.79 11.70 -17.19
C PRO A 78 11.67 10.19 -16.94
N ASP A 79 10.54 9.74 -16.39
CA ASP A 79 10.29 8.32 -16.14
C ASP A 79 10.29 7.53 -17.46
N HIS A 80 9.63 8.03 -18.50
CA HIS A 80 9.66 7.35 -19.79
C HIS A 80 11.07 7.32 -20.37
N GLU A 81 11.83 8.42 -20.32
CA GLU A 81 13.21 8.45 -20.81
C GLU A 81 14.13 7.45 -20.09
N GLU A 82 13.90 7.21 -18.80
CA GLU A 82 14.66 6.26 -18.00
C GLU A 82 14.26 4.81 -18.29
N TRP A 83 12.95 4.55 -18.45
CA TRP A 83 12.39 3.21 -18.42
C TRP A 83 11.89 2.68 -19.78
N ASP A 84 11.94 3.49 -20.84
CA ASP A 84 11.53 3.09 -22.20
C ASP A 84 12.26 1.81 -22.65
N GLY A 85 11.47 0.85 -23.15
CA GLY A 85 11.96 -0.47 -23.56
C GLY A 85 12.40 -1.41 -22.42
N THR A 86 12.28 -1.00 -21.16
CA THR A 86 12.59 -1.82 -19.98
C THR A 86 11.34 -2.38 -19.32
N ILE A 87 10.31 -1.53 -19.15
CA ILE A 87 9.01 -1.92 -18.57
C ILE A 87 7.91 -1.87 -19.62
N ASP A 88 7.07 -2.89 -19.60
CA ASP A 88 5.96 -3.06 -20.54
C ASP A 88 4.64 -2.60 -19.91
N ALA A 89 3.84 -1.88 -20.68
CA ALA A 89 2.50 -1.47 -20.27
C ALA A 89 1.48 -2.60 -20.44
N GLU A 90 1.75 -3.60 -21.29
CA GLU A 90 0.80 -4.64 -21.68
C GLU A 90 0.13 -5.32 -20.47
N PRO A 91 0.85 -5.82 -19.44
CA PRO A 91 0.22 -6.48 -18.29
C PRO A 91 -0.77 -5.58 -17.55
N LEU A 92 -0.41 -4.32 -17.32
CA LEU A 92 -1.28 -3.37 -16.64
C LEU A 92 -2.44 -2.94 -17.53
N THR A 93 -2.22 -2.71 -18.83
CA THR A 93 -3.26 -2.37 -19.80
C THR A 93 -4.30 -3.49 -19.94
N GLU A 94 -3.88 -4.75 -19.94
CA GLU A 94 -4.80 -5.90 -19.97
C GLU A 94 -5.72 -5.95 -18.74
N LEU A 95 -5.20 -5.61 -17.56
CA LEU A 95 -5.96 -5.60 -16.31
C LEU A 95 -6.91 -4.40 -16.21
N CYS A 96 -6.40 -3.19 -16.43
CA CYS A 96 -7.17 -1.97 -16.19
C CYS A 96 -7.99 -1.49 -17.41
N GLY A 97 -7.73 -2.03 -18.61
CA GLY A 97 -8.39 -1.63 -19.84
C GLY A 97 -8.03 -0.23 -20.36
N VAL A 98 -6.97 0.39 -19.84
CA VAL A 98 -6.47 1.71 -20.24
C VAL A 98 -5.14 1.54 -20.98
N GLU A 99 -5.06 2.08 -22.20
CA GLU A 99 -3.80 2.12 -22.95
C GLU A 99 -2.83 3.13 -22.30
N ALA A 100 -1.59 2.69 -22.05
CA ALA A 100 -0.52 3.52 -21.48
C ALA A 100 -0.97 4.32 -20.22
N PRO A 101 -1.44 3.63 -19.16
CA PRO A 101 -2.05 4.29 -18.01
C PRO A 101 -1.04 5.13 -17.23
N THR A 102 -1.50 6.22 -16.60
CA THR A 102 -0.63 6.97 -15.69
C THR A 102 -0.64 6.31 -14.32
N VAL A 103 0.50 5.75 -13.91
CA VAL A 103 0.63 5.12 -12.60
C VAL A 103 0.70 6.16 -11.49
N VAL A 104 0.01 5.88 -10.38
CA VAL A 104 0.13 6.60 -9.12
C VAL A 104 0.56 5.58 -8.05
N LEU A 105 1.85 5.57 -7.75
CA LEU A 105 2.43 4.75 -6.69
C LEU A 105 1.92 5.27 -5.34
N LEU A 106 1.48 4.37 -4.46
CA LEU A 106 0.94 4.71 -3.14
C LEU A 106 1.95 4.46 -2.03
N GLY A 107 2.76 3.41 -2.17
CA GLY A 107 3.72 3.03 -1.16
C GLY A 107 4.50 1.80 -1.54
N TYR A 108 5.43 1.46 -0.66
CA TYR A 108 6.31 0.31 -0.78
C TYR A 108 6.34 -0.47 0.55
N SER A 109 6.33 -1.80 0.43
CA SER A 109 6.54 -2.75 1.51
C SER A 109 7.81 -3.56 1.24
N ASP A 110 8.57 -3.88 2.29
CA ASP A 110 9.72 -4.80 2.19
C ASP A 110 9.29 -6.27 2.01
N GLY A 111 7.98 -6.56 2.14
CA GLY A 111 7.40 -7.88 1.88
C GLY A 111 6.81 -8.01 0.49
N PHE A 112 6.54 -9.24 0.06
CA PHE A 112 5.73 -9.47 -1.13
C PHE A 112 4.24 -9.29 -0.79
N PRO A 113 3.47 -8.52 -1.59
CA PRO A 113 3.91 -7.71 -2.73
C PRO A 113 4.51 -6.35 -2.29
N ASN A 114 5.48 -5.86 -3.07
CA ASN A 114 6.28 -4.69 -2.68
C ASN A 114 5.60 -3.36 -2.98
N TYR A 115 5.21 -3.11 -4.24
CA TYR A 115 4.62 -1.83 -4.63
C TYR A 115 3.11 -1.92 -4.73
N TYR A 116 2.43 -0.95 -4.13
CA TYR A 116 0.98 -0.76 -4.25
C TYR A 116 0.71 0.52 -5.02
N PHE A 117 -0.16 0.46 -6.01
CA PHE A 117 -0.42 1.60 -6.89
C PHE A 117 -1.84 1.59 -7.46
N THR A 118 -2.24 2.73 -8.02
CA THR A 118 -3.47 2.86 -8.82
C THR A 118 -3.14 3.56 -10.14
N ILE A 119 -4.15 3.77 -10.99
CA ILE A 119 -4.04 4.55 -12.22
C ILE A 119 -4.80 5.86 -12.11
N ALA A 120 -4.29 6.94 -12.69
CA ALA A 120 -4.94 8.24 -12.62
C ALA A 120 -6.26 8.29 -13.39
N GLU A 121 -6.44 7.38 -14.35
CA GLU A 121 -7.58 7.23 -15.23
C GLU A 121 -8.67 6.28 -14.67
N ASP A 122 -8.54 5.83 -13.41
CA ASP A 122 -9.49 4.91 -12.80
C ASP A 122 -10.93 5.46 -12.86
N PRO A 123 -11.93 4.65 -13.29
CA PRO A 123 -13.31 5.12 -13.45
C PRO A 123 -14.01 5.41 -12.12
N ASN A 124 -13.47 4.96 -10.98
CA ASN A 124 -14.00 5.15 -9.65
C ASN A 124 -13.04 5.96 -8.75
N PRO A 125 -12.84 7.27 -8.99
CA PRO A 125 -11.85 8.07 -8.28
C PRO A 125 -12.12 8.22 -6.77
N GLU A 126 -13.32 7.89 -6.29
CA GLU A 126 -13.68 7.94 -4.86
C GLU A 126 -13.18 6.73 -4.07
N ASN A 127 -12.97 5.60 -4.76
CA ASN A 127 -12.42 4.36 -4.21
C ASN A 127 -11.76 3.55 -5.36
N PRO A 128 -10.59 4.00 -5.84
CA PRO A 128 -10.00 3.47 -7.07
C PRO A 128 -9.51 2.03 -6.88
N ALA A 129 -9.34 1.31 -8.00
CA ALA A 129 -8.71 -0.01 -7.98
C ALA A 129 -7.23 0.11 -7.60
N ILE A 130 -6.76 -0.88 -6.85
CA ILE A 130 -5.39 -1.02 -6.40
C ILE A 130 -4.79 -2.23 -7.09
N TYR A 131 -3.57 -2.02 -7.57
CA TYR A 131 -2.74 -3.03 -8.20
C TYR A 131 -1.44 -3.17 -7.41
N THR A 132 -0.84 -4.34 -7.55
CA THR A 132 0.45 -4.65 -6.94
C THR A 132 1.43 -5.17 -7.97
N THR A 133 2.71 -4.91 -7.74
CA THR A 133 3.79 -5.49 -8.57
C THR A 133 5.02 -5.80 -7.72
N ASP A 134 5.78 -6.79 -8.16
CA ASP A 134 7.06 -7.15 -7.59
C ASP A 134 8.12 -6.07 -7.92
N HIS A 135 9.03 -5.83 -6.99
CA HIS A 135 10.16 -4.91 -7.18
C HIS A 135 11.30 -5.53 -8.01
N GLU A 136 11.33 -6.84 -8.23
CA GLU A 136 12.32 -7.52 -9.08
C GLU A 136 11.93 -7.43 -10.56
N ASP A 137 10.66 -7.56 -10.87
CA ASP A 137 10.15 -7.66 -12.25
C ASP A 137 9.39 -6.42 -12.76
N TYR A 138 9.22 -5.37 -11.93
CA TYR A 138 8.67 -4.04 -12.26
C TYR A 138 7.63 -4.03 -13.40
N PHE A 139 6.35 -4.17 -13.08
CA PHE A 139 5.23 -4.24 -14.03
C PHE A 139 5.24 -5.44 -15.00
N GLY A 140 6.26 -6.32 -14.96
CA GLY A 140 6.24 -7.60 -15.66
C GLY A 140 5.20 -8.57 -15.10
N GLU A 141 5.00 -8.53 -13.79
CA GLU A 141 3.88 -9.18 -13.10
C GLU A 141 3.09 -8.11 -12.33
N VAL A 142 1.83 -7.93 -12.74
CA VAL A 142 0.87 -7.04 -12.09
C VAL A 142 -0.34 -7.86 -11.68
N GLU A 143 -0.81 -7.63 -10.46
CA GLU A 143 -2.03 -8.25 -9.94
C GLU A 143 -3.00 -7.18 -9.48
N GLU A 144 -4.30 -7.44 -9.63
CA GLU A 144 -5.34 -6.63 -9.00
C GLU A 144 -5.46 -7.05 -7.53
N PHE A 145 -5.20 -6.11 -6.62
CA PHE A 145 -5.35 -6.33 -5.18
C PHE A 145 -6.83 -6.20 -4.74
N GLY A 146 -7.52 -5.21 -5.30
CA GLY A 146 -8.88 -4.82 -4.90
C GLY A 146 -9.06 -3.32 -5.00
N THR A 147 -9.74 -2.70 -4.04
CA THR A 147 -9.98 -1.26 -3.98
C THR A 147 -9.16 -0.58 -2.89
N LEU A 148 -9.06 0.75 -2.93
CA LEU A 148 -8.36 1.53 -1.90
C LEU A 148 -8.95 1.27 -0.50
N SER A 149 -10.27 1.14 -0.37
CA SER A 149 -10.92 0.79 0.90
C SER A 149 -10.47 -0.57 1.41
N GLU A 150 -10.42 -1.59 0.55
CA GLU A 150 -9.99 -2.94 0.92
C GLU A 150 -8.51 -2.96 1.35
N LEU A 151 -7.65 -2.19 0.67
CA LEU A 151 -6.26 -2.01 1.12
C LEU A 151 -6.19 -1.38 2.51
N LEU A 152 -6.94 -0.30 2.74
CA LEU A 152 -6.93 0.43 4.02
C LEU A 152 -7.57 -0.37 5.17
N GLU A 153 -8.50 -1.27 4.87
CA GLU A 153 -9.07 -2.22 5.83
C GLU A 153 -8.05 -3.29 6.26
N GLY A 154 -7.08 -3.61 5.39
CA GLY A 154 -5.99 -4.53 5.71
C GLY A 154 -4.98 -4.01 6.73
N PHE A 155 -4.98 -2.71 7.05
CA PHE A 155 -4.07 -2.12 8.04
C PHE A 155 -4.69 -2.04 9.43
N LEU A 156 -3.87 -2.08 10.47
CA LEU A 156 -4.31 -1.91 11.86
C LEU A 156 -4.32 -0.43 12.27
N THR A 157 -5.43 0.00 12.84
CA THR A 157 -5.46 1.22 13.67
C THR A 157 -4.66 1.00 14.96
N PRO A 158 -4.30 2.08 15.70
CA PRO A 158 -3.61 1.93 16.98
C PRO A 158 -4.35 1.04 17.99
N GLU A 159 -5.69 1.12 18.03
CA GLU A 159 -6.51 0.31 18.93
C GLU A 159 -6.58 -1.16 18.48
N GLU A 160 -6.79 -1.40 17.17
CA GLU A 160 -6.77 -2.74 16.57
C GLU A 160 -5.40 -3.41 16.76
N PHE A 161 -4.30 -2.64 16.68
CA PHE A 161 -2.95 -3.15 16.93
C PHE A 161 -2.78 -3.67 18.36
N GLU A 162 -3.17 -2.88 19.37
CA GLU A 162 -3.11 -3.32 20.77
C GLU A 162 -3.95 -4.57 21.04
N GLU A 163 -5.07 -4.73 20.34
CA GLU A 163 -5.90 -5.92 20.40
C GLU A 163 -5.23 -7.13 19.75
N SER A 164 -4.71 -6.98 18.53
CA SER A 164 -4.01 -8.05 17.81
C SER A 164 -2.81 -8.61 18.60
N VAL A 165 -2.06 -7.75 19.31
CA VAL A 165 -0.96 -8.17 20.18
C VAL A 165 -1.44 -8.99 21.37
N ARG A 166 -2.60 -8.63 21.95
CA ARG A 166 -3.20 -9.41 23.05
C ARG A 166 -3.66 -10.78 22.56
N GLU A 167 -4.27 -10.85 21.39
CA GLU A 167 -4.73 -12.11 20.78
C GLU A 167 -3.57 -13.03 20.41
N ALA A 168 -2.50 -12.48 19.85
CA ALA A 168 -1.32 -13.24 19.45
C ALA A 168 -0.54 -13.84 20.64
N LEU A 169 -0.74 -13.33 21.86
CA LEU A 169 -0.11 -13.82 23.10
C LEU A 169 -1.04 -14.69 23.96
N ALA A 170 -2.30 -14.90 23.55
CA ALA A 170 -3.31 -15.64 24.31
C ALA A 170 -3.18 -17.16 24.15
#